data_AF-A0A2C9JLF2-F1
#
_entry.id   AF-A0A2C9JLF2-F1
#
_cell.length_a   1.000
_cell.length_b   1.000
_cell.length_c   1.000
_cell.angle_alpha   90.00
_cell.angle_beta   90.00
_cell.angle_gamma   90.00
#
_symmetry.space_group_name_H-M   'P 1'
#
loop_
_entity.id
_entity.type
_entity.pdbx_description
1 polymer ?
#
loop_
_entity_poly.entity_id
_entity_poly.type
_entity_poly.pdbx_seq_one_letter_code
_entity_poly.pdbx_strand_id
1 'polypeptide(L)'
;MLNDIVYIQLTMGLFVTPSAAIYYMGYPGNFYGCLFISCILLILTNVSIISLLVIALDRFFAIKSPLLYQKVMTMRKVYCINCGIWLLGINTGLIPIYGWSHPYRELTFCRFIDVIKMEHMVYLQFFGIILTSNIIMFAVYTYICLVVCLSAHWSVNDLNACSRFAVNVRMSSRLLKLTTKPNSLWFDFNCSNLGCKD
;
A
#
# COMPACT_ATOMS: atom_id res chain seq x y z
N MET A 1 19.28 -12.94 -2.64
CA MET A 1 18.42 -12.09 -1.79
C MET A 1 17.16 -11.65 -2.50
N LEU A 2 17.23 -10.69 -3.42
CA LEU A 2 16.03 -10.19 -4.10
C LEU A 2 15.30 -11.30 -4.89
N ASN A 3 16.07 -12.15 -5.58
CA ASN A 3 15.53 -13.28 -6.34
C ASN A 3 14.81 -14.31 -5.44
N ASP A 4 15.30 -14.53 -4.22
CA ASP A 4 14.69 -15.48 -3.27
C ASP A 4 13.36 -14.95 -2.74
N ILE A 5 13.29 -13.65 -2.45
CA ILE A 5 12.04 -12.97 -2.03
C ILE A 5 11.02 -12.97 -3.18
N VAL A 6 11.46 -12.70 -4.41
CA VAL A 6 10.61 -12.69 -5.60
C VAL A 6 10.03 -14.08 -5.89
N TYR A 7 10.82 -15.14 -5.75
CA TYR A 7 10.31 -16.51 -5.89
C TYR A 7 9.21 -16.82 -4.87
N ILE A 8 9.44 -16.48 -3.60
CA ILE A 8 8.44 -16.66 -2.54
C ILE A 8 7.15 -15.90 -2.90
N GLN A 9 7.24 -14.63 -3.33
CA GLN A 9 6.08 -13.83 -3.72
C GLN A 9 5.31 -14.43 -4.90
N LEU A 10 6.01 -14.98 -5.89
CA LEU A 10 5.40 -15.62 -7.05
C LEU A 10 4.56 -16.85 -6.62
N THR A 11 5.12 -17.68 -5.74
CA THR A 11 4.41 -18.84 -5.16
C THR A 11 3.22 -18.40 -4.32
N MET A 12 3.35 -17.35 -3.50
CA MET A 12 2.23 -16.84 -2.71
C MET A 12 1.12 -16.26 -3.61
N GLY A 13 1.47 -15.53 -4.67
CA GLY A 13 0.51 -15.00 -5.64
C GLY A 13 -0.28 -16.10 -6.35
N LEU A 14 0.37 -17.22 -6.67
CA LEU A 14 -0.29 -18.39 -7.25
C LEU A 14 -1.30 -19.03 -6.29
N PHE A 15 -1.10 -18.93 -4.98
CA PHE A 15 -2.01 -19.48 -3.96
C PHE A 15 -3.13 -18.50 -3.57
N VAL A 16 -2.83 -17.19 -3.59
CA VAL A 16 -3.81 -16.12 -3.35
C VAL A 16 -4.90 -16.12 -4.42
N THR A 17 -4.51 -16.24 -5.69
CA THR A 17 -5.42 -16.14 -6.83
C THR A 17 -6.57 -17.16 -6.80
N PRO A 18 -6.36 -18.48 -6.60
CA PRO A 18 -7.44 -19.45 -6.50
C PRO A 18 -8.30 -19.24 -5.24
N SER A 19 -7.68 -18.84 -4.12
CA SER A 19 -8.41 -18.55 -2.88
C SER A 19 -9.34 -17.35 -3.03
N ALA A 20 -8.86 -16.29 -3.70
CA ALA A 20 -9.66 -15.11 -4.03
C ALA A 20 -10.76 -15.46 -5.04
N ALA A 21 -10.49 -16.31 -6.04
CA ALA A 21 -11.48 -16.77 -7.01
C ALA A 21 -12.64 -17.53 -6.34
N ILE A 22 -12.34 -18.44 -5.41
CA ILE A 22 -13.36 -19.16 -4.62
C ILE A 22 -14.21 -18.17 -3.81
N TYR A 23 -13.56 -17.17 -3.20
CA TYR A 23 -14.25 -16.12 -2.45
C TYR A 23 -15.16 -15.26 -3.35
N TYR A 24 -14.73 -14.88 -4.56
CA TYR A 24 -15.55 -14.14 -5.52
C TYR A 24 -16.76 -14.93 -6.01
N MET A 25 -16.71 -16.26 -5.97
CA MET A 25 -17.85 -17.14 -6.26
C MET A 25 -18.85 -17.24 -5.10
N GLY A 26 -18.61 -16.57 -3.97
CA GLY A 26 -19.53 -16.51 -2.83
C GLY A 26 -19.58 -17.77 -1.96
N TYR A 27 -18.69 -18.74 -2.20
CA TYR A 27 -18.53 -19.93 -1.38
C TYR A 27 -17.46 -19.71 -0.29
N PRO A 28 -17.61 -20.30 0.90
CA PRO A 28 -18.69 -21.20 1.37
C PRO A 28 -19.83 -20.44 2.08
N GLY A 29 -21.06 -20.98 2.01
CA GLY A 29 -22.25 -20.47 2.72
C GLY A 29 -22.27 -20.73 4.24
N ASN A 30 -21.10 -20.78 4.88
CA ASN A 30 -20.95 -21.01 6.33
C ASN A 30 -20.17 -19.85 6.95
N PHE A 31 -20.62 -19.35 8.10
CA PHE A 31 -19.97 -18.21 8.79
C PHE A 31 -18.49 -18.45 9.09
N TYR A 32 -18.16 -19.57 9.72
CA TYR A 32 -16.78 -19.90 10.10
C TYR A 32 -15.87 -20.14 8.88
N GLY A 33 -16.41 -20.76 7.82
CA GLY A 33 -15.67 -20.98 6.58
C GLY A 33 -15.36 -19.66 5.87
N CYS A 34 -16.36 -18.78 5.77
CA CYS A 34 -16.21 -17.44 5.20
C CYS A 34 -15.21 -16.59 5.99
N LEU A 35 -15.30 -16.62 7.32
CA LEU A 35 -14.37 -15.93 8.21
C LEU A 35 -12.93 -16.43 8.03
N PHE A 36 -12.72 -17.74 7.96
CA PHE A 36 -11.39 -18.34 7.80
C PHE A 36 -10.74 -17.96 6.47
N ILE A 37 -11.47 -18.09 5.35
CA ILE A 37 -10.96 -17.68 4.03
C ILE A 37 -10.66 -16.18 4.01
N SER A 38 -11.54 -15.35 4.58
CA SER A 38 -11.33 -13.90 4.67
C SER A 38 -10.07 -13.56 5.47
N CYS A 39 -9.82 -14.26 6.57
CA CYS A 39 -8.59 -14.08 7.35
C CYS A 39 -7.34 -14.50 6.56
N ILE A 40 -7.39 -15.62 5.82
CA ILE A 40 -6.28 -16.03 4.94
C ILE A 40 -5.99 -14.94 3.90
N LEU A 41 -7.02 -14.40 3.25
CA LEU A 41 -6.86 -13.33 2.27
C LEU A 41 -6.20 -12.09 2.90
N LEU A 42 -6.62 -11.69 4.10
CA LEU A 42 -6.01 -10.59 4.85
C LEU A 42 -4.53 -10.83 5.16
N ILE A 43 -4.19 -12.01 5.69
CA ILE A 43 -2.80 -12.39 6.00
C ILE A 43 -1.94 -12.25 4.75
N LEU A 44 -2.40 -12.80 3.64
CA LEU A 44 -1.64 -12.82 2.39
C LEU A 44 -1.50 -11.41 1.78
N THR A 45 -2.55 -10.59 1.81
CA THR A 45 -2.47 -9.18 1.40
C THR A 45 -1.48 -8.40 2.25
N ASN A 46 -1.48 -8.61 3.58
CA ASN A 46 -0.57 -7.93 4.50
C ASN A 46 0.89 -8.30 4.26
N VAL A 47 1.18 -9.59 4.13
CA VAL A 47 2.51 -10.08 3.81
C VAL A 47 2.99 -9.51 2.47
N SER A 48 2.13 -9.45 1.46
CA SER A 48 2.49 -8.92 0.14
C SER A 48 2.90 -7.44 0.20
N ILE A 49 2.08 -6.59 0.82
CA ILE A 49 2.33 -5.14 0.91
C ILE A 49 3.61 -4.85 1.69
N ILE A 50 3.84 -5.53 2.81
CA ILE A 50 5.05 -5.33 3.62
C ILE A 50 6.28 -5.87 2.90
N SER A 51 6.15 -6.98 2.16
CA SER A 51 7.26 -7.52 1.36
C SER A 51 7.68 -6.57 0.23
N LEU A 52 6.71 -5.90 -0.42
CA LEU A 52 7.00 -4.85 -1.42
C LEU A 52 7.75 -3.68 -0.80
N LEU A 53 7.37 -3.26 0.42
CA LEU A 53 8.09 -2.23 1.15
C LEU A 53 9.53 -2.64 1.45
N VAL A 54 9.74 -3.88 1.91
CA VAL A 54 11.09 -4.41 2.19
C VAL A 54 11.95 -4.47 0.93
N ILE A 55 11.37 -4.86 -0.22
CA ILE A 55 12.07 -4.85 -1.51
C ILE A 55 12.54 -3.44 -1.87
N ALA A 56 11.71 -2.42 -1.66
CA ALA A 56 12.10 -1.05 -1.97
C ALA A 56 13.16 -0.51 -1.00
N LEU A 57 13.05 -0.85 0.29
CA LEU A 57 14.06 -0.52 1.29
C LEU A 57 15.40 -1.21 0.98
N ASP A 58 15.37 -2.47 0.55
CA ASP A 58 16.55 -3.19 0.10
C ASP A 58 17.27 -2.45 -1.04
N ARG A 59 16.52 -2.03 -2.07
CA ARG A 59 17.05 -1.20 -3.17
C ARG A 59 17.61 0.12 -2.67
N PHE A 60 16.94 0.76 -1.73
CA PHE A 60 17.41 2.00 -1.13
C PHE A 60 18.76 1.83 -0.43
N PHE A 61 18.92 0.80 0.40
CA PHE A 61 20.19 0.52 1.08
C PHE A 61 21.30 0.14 0.09
N ALA A 62 20.98 -0.65 -0.95
CA ALA A 62 21.93 -1.02 -1.98
C ALA A 62 22.48 0.21 -2.76
N ILE A 63 21.62 1.19 -3.06
CA ILE A 63 22.01 2.43 -3.75
C ILE A 63 22.82 3.35 -2.82
N LYS A 64 22.39 3.52 -1.57
CA LYS A 64 23.01 4.48 -0.65
C LYS A 64 24.39 4.02 -0.14
N SER A 65 24.63 2.72 0.01
CA SER A 65 25.88 2.23 0.61
C SER A 65 26.26 0.84 0.09
N PRO A 66 26.75 0.72 -1.17
CA PRO A 66 27.01 -0.57 -1.79
C PRO A 66 28.07 -1.42 -1.06
N LEU A 67 29.11 -0.78 -0.49
CA LEU A 67 30.20 -1.47 0.19
C LEU A 67 29.78 -2.07 1.56
N LEU A 68 28.93 -1.36 2.30
CA LEU A 68 28.41 -1.86 3.59
C LEU A 68 27.29 -2.87 3.37
N TYR A 69 26.48 -2.69 2.33
CA TYR A 69 25.40 -3.62 1.97
C TYR A 69 25.93 -5.05 1.78
N GLN A 70 27.01 -5.24 1.00
CA GLN A 70 27.59 -6.58 0.79
C GLN A 70 28.11 -7.24 2.09
N LYS A 71 28.63 -6.43 3.03
CA LYS A 71 29.17 -6.96 4.30
C LYS A 71 28.09 -7.23 5.34
N VAL A 72 27.00 -6.47 5.32
CA VAL A 72 25.96 -6.49 6.36
C VAL A 72 24.83 -7.47 6.04
N MET A 73 24.52 -7.67 4.76
CA MET A 73 23.35 -8.44 4.35
C MET A 73 23.69 -9.91 4.09
N THR A 74 23.35 -10.75 5.07
CA THR A 74 23.53 -12.20 5.03
C THR A 74 22.20 -12.91 4.80
N MET A 75 22.23 -14.11 4.22
CA MET A 75 21.01 -14.90 3.97
C MET A 75 20.19 -15.16 5.23
N ARG A 76 20.84 -15.34 6.39
CA ARG A 76 20.17 -15.52 7.69
C ARG A 76 19.25 -14.34 8.03
N LYS A 77 19.71 -13.10 7.81
CA LYS A 77 18.90 -11.91 8.08
C LYS A 77 17.67 -11.82 7.17
N VAL A 78 17.82 -12.23 5.91
CA VAL A 78 16.70 -12.26 4.94
C VAL A 78 15.60 -13.20 5.42
N TYR A 79 15.98 -14.41 5.83
CA TYR A 79 15.03 -15.36 6.40
C TYR A 79 14.39 -14.82 7.68
N CYS A 80 15.15 -14.21 8.59
CA CYS A 80 14.60 -13.60 9.80
C CYS A 80 13.60 -12.47 9.49
N ILE A 81 13.92 -11.58 8.54
CA ILE A 81 13.02 -10.50 8.10
C ILE A 81 11.74 -11.11 7.53
N ASN A 82 11.87 -12.09 6.63
CA ASN A 82 10.71 -12.77 6.06
C ASN A 82 9.85 -13.44 7.14
N CYS A 83 10.44 -14.18 8.08
CA CYS A 83 9.72 -14.74 9.22
C CYS A 83 8.99 -13.66 10.03
N GLY A 84 9.63 -12.50 10.27
CA GLY A 84 9.00 -11.36 10.93
C GLY A 84 7.78 -10.83 10.18
N ILE A 85 7.87 -10.69 8.85
CA ILE A 85 6.74 -10.25 8.00
C ILE A 85 5.58 -11.25 8.09
N TRP A 86 5.87 -12.54 8.02
CA TRP A 86 4.85 -13.59 8.16
C TRP A 86 4.15 -13.53 9.52
N LEU A 87 4.92 -13.38 10.60
CA LEU A 87 4.36 -13.22 11.94
C LEU A 87 3.48 -11.97 12.05
N LEU A 88 3.90 -10.84 11.48
CA LEU A 88 3.10 -9.61 11.45
C LEU A 88 1.81 -9.79 10.63
N GLY A 89 1.88 -10.45 9.47
CA GLY A 89 0.71 -10.75 8.65
C GLY A 89 -0.28 -11.67 9.36
N ILE A 90 0.20 -12.75 9.98
CA ILE A 90 -0.62 -13.68 10.76
C ILE A 90 -1.28 -12.96 11.93
N ASN A 91 -0.51 -12.18 12.71
CA ASN A 91 -1.04 -11.45 13.85
C ASN A 91 -2.14 -10.47 13.45
N THR A 92 -1.96 -9.74 12.34
CA THR A 92 -2.91 -8.72 11.87
C THR A 92 -4.14 -9.32 11.17
N GLY A 93 -3.98 -10.43 10.46
CA GLY A 93 -5.06 -11.11 9.76
C GLY A 93 -5.90 -12.07 10.63
N LEU A 94 -5.37 -12.57 11.76
CA LEU A 94 -6.12 -13.37 12.73
C LEU A 94 -6.92 -12.54 13.75
N ILE A 95 -6.74 -11.21 13.79
CA ILE A 95 -7.47 -10.31 14.69
C ILE A 95 -8.99 -10.54 14.68
N PRO A 96 -9.66 -10.73 13.52
CA PRO A 96 -11.10 -10.99 13.51
C PRO A 96 -11.48 -12.27 14.27
N ILE A 97 -10.65 -13.32 14.23
CA ILE A 97 -10.88 -14.58 14.95
C ILE A 97 -10.68 -14.41 16.46
N TYR A 98 -9.77 -13.53 16.89
CA TYR A 98 -9.53 -13.26 18.32
C TYR A 98 -10.67 -12.48 19.01
N GLY A 99 -11.77 -12.18 18.32
CA GLY A 99 -12.98 -11.59 18.92
C GLY A 99 -13.43 -10.29 18.28
N TRP A 100 -12.73 -9.82 17.23
CA TRP A 100 -13.12 -8.63 16.48
C TRP A 100 -14.00 -8.94 15.24
N SER A 101 -14.59 -10.14 15.17
CA SER A 101 -15.60 -10.50 14.17
C SER A 101 -17.00 -10.01 14.55
N HIS A 102 -17.92 -10.03 13.59
CA HIS A 102 -19.35 -9.94 13.88
C HIS A 102 -19.84 -11.19 14.63
N PRO A 103 -20.97 -11.10 15.35
CA PRO A 103 -21.60 -12.28 15.94
C PRO A 103 -22.07 -13.26 14.85
N TYR A 104 -22.18 -14.53 15.20
CA TYR A 104 -22.62 -15.59 14.28
C TYR A 104 -23.95 -15.25 13.59
N ARG A 105 -24.01 -15.49 12.28
CA ARG A 105 -25.21 -15.34 11.45
C ARG A 105 -25.21 -16.42 10.37
N GLU A 106 -26.40 -16.93 10.05
CA GLU A 106 -26.61 -17.78 8.88
C GLU A 106 -26.39 -16.95 7.60
N LEU A 107 -25.47 -17.40 6.75
CA LEU A 107 -25.03 -16.67 5.55
C LEU A 107 -25.33 -17.51 4.31
N THR A 108 -26.21 -17.02 3.43
CA THR A 108 -26.43 -17.63 2.11
C THR A 108 -25.31 -17.32 1.13
N PHE A 109 -24.64 -16.17 1.30
CA PHE A 109 -23.49 -15.75 0.50
C PHE A 109 -22.38 -15.23 1.41
N CYS A 110 -21.15 -15.67 1.16
CA CYS A 110 -19.98 -15.16 1.87
C CYS A 110 -19.64 -13.73 1.40
N ARG A 111 -19.77 -12.75 2.29
CA ARG A 111 -19.30 -11.38 2.07
C ARG A 111 -18.46 -10.92 3.24
N PHE A 112 -17.31 -10.32 2.91
CA PHE A 112 -16.34 -9.81 3.85
C PHE A 112 -16.91 -8.80 4.87
N ILE A 113 -17.83 -7.94 4.41
CA ILE A 113 -18.50 -6.92 5.22
C ILE A 113 -19.39 -7.55 6.31
N ASP A 114 -19.88 -8.78 6.08
CA ASP A 114 -20.77 -9.47 7.02
C ASP A 114 -20.00 -10.21 8.13
N VAL A 115 -18.75 -10.60 7.87
CA VAL A 115 -17.93 -11.40 8.82
C VAL A 115 -16.92 -10.55 9.60
N ILE A 116 -16.41 -9.46 9.02
CA ILE A 116 -15.36 -8.64 9.63
C ILE A 116 -15.83 -7.20 9.79
N LYS A 117 -15.56 -6.61 10.96
CA LYS A 117 -15.93 -5.24 11.30
C LYS A 117 -15.14 -4.22 10.47
N MET A 118 -15.83 -3.17 10.04
CA MET A 118 -15.25 -2.08 9.24
C MET A 118 -14.16 -1.30 9.98
N GLU A 119 -14.21 -1.24 11.31
CA GLU A 119 -13.19 -0.59 12.15
C GLU A 119 -11.80 -1.21 11.95
N HIS A 120 -11.71 -2.54 11.92
CA HIS A 120 -10.46 -3.25 11.67
C HIS A 120 -9.91 -2.94 10.28
N MET A 121 -10.80 -2.92 9.28
CA MET A 121 -10.44 -2.62 7.88
C MET A 121 -9.93 -1.20 7.66
N VAL A 122 -10.52 -0.23 8.35
CA VAL A 122 -10.14 1.17 8.15
C VAL A 122 -8.92 1.51 9.00
N TYR A 123 -8.99 1.28 10.31
CA TYR A 123 -7.95 1.80 11.21
C TYR A 123 -6.67 0.97 11.17
N LEU A 124 -6.77 -0.36 11.22
CA LEU A 124 -5.58 -1.21 11.29
C LEU A 124 -5.06 -1.55 9.89
N GLN A 125 -5.95 -1.93 8.98
CA GLN A 125 -5.55 -2.36 7.65
C GLN A 125 -5.21 -1.17 6.73
N PHE A 126 -6.13 -0.21 6.58
CA PHE A 126 -5.90 0.94 5.70
C PHE A 126 -4.89 1.94 6.28
N PHE A 127 -5.15 2.51 7.46
CA PHE A 127 -4.21 3.50 8.04
C PHE A 127 -2.92 2.86 8.53
N GLY A 128 -3.02 1.72 9.22
CA GLY A 128 -1.85 1.03 9.78
C GLY A 128 -0.90 0.49 8.72
N ILE A 129 -1.37 -0.37 7.81
CA ILE A 129 -0.48 -1.10 6.89
C ILE A 129 -0.41 -0.42 5.53
N ILE A 130 -1.55 -0.20 4.87
CA ILE A 130 -1.59 0.26 3.48
C ILE A 130 -1.03 1.67 3.36
N LEU A 131 -1.58 2.63 4.11
CA LEU A 131 -1.18 4.03 4.02
C LEU A 131 0.26 4.22 4.48
N THR A 132 0.65 3.65 5.62
CA THR A 132 2.01 3.72 6.14
C THR A 132 3.03 3.17 5.14
N SER A 133 2.80 1.99 4.56
CA SER A 133 3.68 1.41 3.55
C SER A 133 3.83 2.34 2.34
N ASN A 134 2.72 2.86 1.81
CA ASN A 134 2.75 3.78 0.67
C ASN A 134 3.49 5.10 0.98
N ILE A 135 3.31 5.66 2.18
CA ILE A 135 4.02 6.87 2.61
C ILE A 135 5.53 6.61 2.69
N ILE A 136 5.94 5.49 3.31
CA ILE A 136 7.36 5.15 3.43
C ILE A 136 7.97 4.93 2.04
N MET A 137 7.28 4.18 1.17
CA MET A 137 7.69 3.97 -0.23
C MET A 137 7.90 5.30 -0.95
N PHE A 138 6.92 6.19 -0.89
CA PHE A 138 6.98 7.50 -1.51
C PHE A 138 8.14 8.34 -0.95
N ALA A 139 8.34 8.35 0.37
CA ALA A 139 9.43 9.08 1.02
C ALA A 139 10.81 8.55 0.59
N VAL A 140 10.97 7.23 0.52
CA VAL A 140 12.21 6.58 0.08
C VAL A 140 12.50 6.92 -1.38
N TYR A 141 11.54 6.78 -2.28
CA TYR A 141 11.75 7.08 -3.70
C TYR A 141 12.01 8.56 -3.94
N THR A 142 11.27 9.46 -3.29
CA THR A 142 11.53 10.90 -3.40
C THR A 142 12.91 11.27 -2.88
N TYR A 143 13.36 10.69 -1.76
CA TYR A 143 14.71 10.89 -1.26
C TYR A 143 15.77 10.39 -2.25
N ILE A 144 15.61 9.20 -2.83
CA ILE A 144 16.52 8.69 -3.87
C ILE A 144 16.58 9.67 -5.05
N CYS A 145 15.42 10.09 -5.57
CA CYS A 145 15.35 11.06 -6.66
C CYS A 145 16.07 12.37 -6.30
N LEU A 146 15.85 12.91 -5.10
CA LEU A 146 16.49 14.13 -4.65
C LEU A 146 18.02 14.00 -4.56
N VAL A 147 18.52 12.91 -3.98
CA VAL A 147 19.96 12.65 -3.90
C VAL A 147 20.56 12.52 -5.30
N VAL A 148 19.93 11.75 -6.19
CA VAL A 148 20.39 11.59 -7.57
C VAL A 148 20.39 12.92 -8.33
N CYS A 149 19.32 13.72 -8.21
CA CYS A 149 19.23 15.05 -8.82
C CYS A 149 20.28 16.03 -8.29
N LEU A 150 20.67 15.92 -7.01
CA LEU A 150 21.74 16.72 -6.42
C LEU A 150 23.14 16.23 -6.86
N SER A 151 23.27 14.96 -7.26
CA SER A 151 24.58 14.29 -7.48
C SER A 151 25.10 14.27 -8.93
N ALA A 152 24.31 14.58 -9.98
CA ALA A 152 24.79 14.56 -11.37
C ALA A 152 23.94 15.49 -12.26
N HIS A 153 24.41 16.31 -13.22
CA HIS A 153 25.49 16.16 -14.21
C HIS A 153 25.45 14.84 -15.01
N TRP A 154 24.28 14.24 -15.31
CA TRP A 154 23.92 13.55 -16.59
C TRP A 154 22.67 12.63 -16.50
N SER A 155 21.94 12.53 -17.63
CA SER A 155 20.72 11.76 -18.01
C SER A 155 19.39 12.55 -18.01
N VAL A 156 19.11 13.22 -19.14
CA VAL A 156 17.89 14.03 -19.42
C VAL A 156 16.59 13.19 -19.38
N ASN A 157 16.67 11.87 -19.59
CA ASN A 157 15.48 11.00 -19.60
C ASN A 157 14.94 10.72 -18.19
N ASP A 158 15.80 10.60 -17.18
CA ASP A 158 15.39 10.40 -15.77
C ASP A 158 14.86 11.70 -15.15
N LEU A 159 15.37 12.85 -15.61
CA LEU A 159 14.88 14.20 -15.27
C LEU A 159 13.42 14.42 -15.72
N ASN A 160 13.01 13.86 -16.86
CA ASN A 160 11.65 14.00 -17.37
C ASN A 160 10.62 13.18 -16.57
N ALA A 161 11.04 12.12 -15.87
CA ALA A 161 10.18 11.35 -14.98
C ALA A 161 10.06 12.02 -13.60
N CYS A 162 11.19 12.46 -13.04
CA CYS A 162 11.23 13.13 -11.74
C CYS A 162 10.55 14.52 -11.76
N SER A 163 10.74 15.30 -12.82
CA SER A 163 10.06 16.60 -12.99
C SER A 163 8.56 16.46 -13.13
N ARG A 164 8.06 15.48 -13.90
CA ARG A 164 6.62 15.19 -14.01
C ARG A 164 5.99 14.81 -12.68
N PHE A 165 6.67 14.00 -11.87
CA PHE A 165 6.17 13.61 -10.55
C PHE A 165 6.16 14.77 -9.55
N ALA A 166 7.25 15.55 -9.48
CA ALA A 166 7.34 16.73 -8.61
C ALA A 166 6.34 17.83 -9.00
N VAL A 167 6.09 18.02 -10.30
CA VAL A 167 5.06 18.94 -10.82
C VAL A 167 3.66 18.43 -10.47
N ASN A 168 3.38 17.14 -10.62
CA ASN A 168 2.07 16.56 -10.28
C ASN A 168 1.75 16.65 -8.76
N VAL A 169 2.73 16.45 -7.88
CA VAL A 169 2.56 16.62 -6.42
C VAL A 169 2.39 18.10 -6.04
N ARG A 170 3.10 19.01 -6.71
CA ARG A 170 2.92 20.47 -6.52
C ARG A 170 1.59 20.97 -7.06
N MET A 171 1.06 20.36 -8.13
CA MET A 171 -0.23 20.70 -8.71
C MET A 171 -1.39 20.18 -7.85
N SER A 172 -1.31 18.95 -7.34
CA SER A 172 -2.31 18.38 -6.42
C SER A 172 -2.39 19.11 -5.08
N SER A 173 -1.26 19.54 -4.50
CA SER A 173 -1.25 20.37 -3.28
C SER A 173 -1.78 21.80 -3.50
N ARG A 174 -1.64 22.36 -4.72
CA ARG A 174 -2.30 23.62 -5.09
C ARG A 174 -3.80 23.46 -5.31
N LEU A 175 -4.23 22.35 -5.92
CA LEU A 175 -5.64 22.00 -6.08
C LEU A 175 -6.33 21.72 -4.75
N LEU A 176 -5.67 21.03 -3.80
CA LEU A 176 -6.18 20.80 -2.46
C LEU A 176 -6.37 22.12 -1.69
N LYS A 177 -5.45 23.08 -1.85
CA LYS A 177 -5.58 24.44 -1.29
C LYS A 177 -6.70 25.26 -1.97
N LEU A 178 -7.04 24.95 -3.22
CA LEU A 178 -8.14 25.58 -3.95
C LEU A 178 -9.50 24.98 -3.56
N THR A 179 -9.56 23.68 -3.25
CA THR A 179 -10.81 23.01 -2.83
C THR A 179 -11.11 23.17 -1.34
N THR A 180 -10.11 23.41 -0.48
CA THR A 180 -10.31 23.74 0.94
C THR A 180 -10.49 25.23 1.22
N LYS A 181 -10.54 26.09 0.19
CA LYS A 181 -10.95 27.49 0.37
C LYS A 181 -12.48 27.53 0.58
N PRO A 182 -12.98 27.93 1.76
CA PRO A 182 -14.40 28.05 1.97
C PRO A 182 -14.92 29.24 1.16
N ASN A 183 -15.82 28.95 0.21
CA ASN A 183 -16.82 29.86 -0.36
C ASN A 183 -16.39 31.31 -0.67
N SER A 184 -15.61 31.51 -1.73
CA SER A 184 -15.54 32.84 -2.37
C SER A 184 -15.49 32.84 -3.90
N LEU A 185 -15.55 31.67 -4.56
CA LEU A 185 -15.40 31.57 -6.03
C LEU A 185 -16.72 31.40 -6.80
N TRP A 186 -17.86 31.28 -6.11
CA TRP A 186 -19.18 31.31 -6.76
C TRP A 186 -19.72 32.74 -6.99
N PHE A 187 -19.12 33.78 -6.39
CA PHE A 187 -19.57 35.16 -6.56
C PHE A 187 -18.93 35.90 -7.74
N ASP A 188 -17.76 35.47 -8.24
CA ASP A 188 -17.07 36.17 -9.35
C ASP A 188 -17.46 35.64 -10.75
N PHE A 189 -18.15 34.52 -10.86
CA PHE A 189 -18.49 33.93 -12.17
C PHE A 189 -19.67 34.61 -12.89
N ASN A 190 -20.36 35.56 -12.24
CA ASN A 190 -21.53 36.23 -12.82
C ASN A 190 -21.24 37.64 -13.37
N CYS A 191 -19.98 38.09 -13.38
CA CYS A 191 -19.61 39.46 -13.79
C CYS A 191 -18.74 39.51 -15.06
N SER A 192 -18.74 38.46 -15.89
CA SER A 192 -18.02 38.45 -17.18
C SER A 192 -18.92 38.40 -18.42
N ASN A 193 -20.26 38.42 -18.26
CA ASN A 193 -21.21 38.31 -19.39
C ASN A 193 -22.15 39.51 -19.59
N LEU A 194 -21.97 40.62 -18.86
CA LEU A 194 -22.64 41.89 -19.17
C LEU A 194 -21.59 42.99 -19.17
N GLY A 195 -21.22 43.44 -20.38
CA GLY A 195 -20.25 44.51 -20.58
C GLY A 195 -20.70 45.80 -19.89
N CYS A 196 -19.88 46.28 -18.96
CA CYS A 196 -19.89 47.67 -18.53
C CYS A 196 -18.72 48.38 -19.23
N LYS A 197 -19.07 49.26 -20.18
CA LYS A 197 -18.28 50.43 -20.52
C LYS A 197 -18.44 51.45 -19.38
N ASP A 198 -17.34 52.14 -19.09
CA ASP A 198 -17.13 53.35 -18.26
C ASP A 198 -18.33 53.91 -17.46
#